data_AF-A0AAJ6EXW5-F1
#
_entry.id   AF-A0AAJ6EXW5-F1
#
_cell.length_a   1.000
_cell.length_b   1.000
_cell.length_c   1.000
_cell.angle_alpha   90.00
_cell.angle_beta   90.00
_cell.angle_gamma   90.00
#
_symmetry.space_group_name_H-M   'P 1'
#
loop_
_entity.id
_entity.type
_entity.pdbx_description
1 polymer ?
#
loop_
_entity_poly.entity_id
_entity_poly.type
_entity_poly.pdbx_seq_one_letter_code
_entity_poly.pdbx_strand_id
1 'polypeptide(L)'
;MPILLADDGMVLAGRGRLAAGKLLGFTEVPVIVARGWTDQQKRAYVIADNRLTDASDWDDEMLRLELADLVEGGFEIALTGIIEDELSRLSVGVSELEQMPELPDGDRSPFRDMTFILYGEQFGIVERAIAKATKPHDPDNPNRSPQGNALAAICAEYLGRVA
;
A
#
# COMPACT_ATOMS: atom_id res chain seq x y z
N MET A 1 -17.03 -23.35 -0.88
CA MET A 1 -16.76 -22.42 -2.00
C MET A 1 -16.99 -23.14 -3.32
N PRO A 2 -18.09 -22.86 -4.04
CA PRO A 2 -18.28 -23.28 -5.44
C PRO A 2 -17.24 -22.61 -6.36
N ILE A 3 -17.11 -23.07 -7.61
CA ILE A 3 -16.25 -22.39 -8.61
C ILE A 3 -16.97 -21.11 -9.05
N LEU A 4 -16.30 -19.97 -8.93
CA LEU A 4 -16.84 -18.68 -9.35
C LEU A 4 -16.18 -18.25 -10.67
N LEU A 5 -17.01 -17.89 -11.65
CA LEU A 5 -16.57 -17.37 -12.94
C LEU A 5 -17.02 -15.92 -13.11
N ALA A 6 -16.22 -15.12 -13.82
CA ALA A 6 -16.68 -13.89 -14.44
C ALA A 6 -17.53 -14.19 -15.68
N ASP A 7 -18.22 -13.17 -16.19
CA ASP A 7 -19.09 -13.28 -17.37
C ASP A 7 -18.37 -13.75 -18.64
N ASP A 8 -17.06 -13.51 -18.74
CA ASP A 8 -16.18 -13.94 -19.84
C ASP A 8 -15.61 -15.36 -19.66
N GLY A 9 -15.96 -16.05 -18.57
CA GLY A 9 -15.46 -17.39 -18.25
C GLY A 9 -14.14 -17.41 -17.48
N MET A 10 -13.58 -16.26 -17.10
CA MET A 10 -12.41 -16.21 -16.21
C MET A 10 -12.74 -16.81 -14.84
N VAL A 11 -11.89 -17.69 -14.31
CA VAL A 11 -12.04 -18.27 -12.97
C VAL A 11 -11.59 -17.27 -11.91
N LEU A 12 -12.56 -16.76 -11.14
CA LEU A 12 -12.33 -15.83 -10.02
C LEU A 12 -11.97 -16.57 -8.73
N ALA A 13 -12.59 -17.72 -8.47
CA ALA A 13 -12.31 -18.54 -7.28
C ALA A 13 -12.58 -20.02 -7.51
N GLY A 14 -12.02 -20.86 -6.64
CA GLY A 14 -12.24 -22.31 -6.65
C GLY A 14 -11.34 -23.10 -7.59
N ARG A 15 -10.16 -22.57 -7.93
CA ARG A 15 -9.16 -23.23 -8.79
C ARG A 15 -8.82 -24.65 -8.35
N GLY A 16 -8.71 -24.90 -7.05
CA GLY A 16 -8.47 -26.25 -6.51
C GLY A 16 -9.58 -27.25 -6.83
N ARG A 17 -10.85 -26.81 -6.79
CA ARG A 17 -12.00 -27.67 -7.18
C ARG A 17 -12.04 -27.92 -8.67
N LEU A 18 -11.71 -26.91 -9.47
CA LEU A 18 -11.58 -27.07 -10.92
C LEU A 18 -10.47 -28.07 -11.28
N ALA A 19 -9.30 -27.96 -10.64
CA ALA A 19 -8.18 -28.89 -10.82
C ALA A 19 -8.55 -30.32 -10.40
N ALA A 20 -9.22 -30.49 -9.25
CA ALA A 20 -9.71 -31.80 -8.81
C ALA A 20 -10.73 -32.40 -9.78
N GLY A 21 -11.67 -31.61 -10.31
CA GLY A 21 -12.65 -32.08 -11.29
C GLY A 21 -11.98 -32.58 -12.58
N LYS A 22 -10.95 -31.87 -13.06
CA LYS A 22 -10.13 -32.31 -14.20
C LYS A 22 -9.42 -33.64 -13.91
N LEU A 23 -8.82 -33.79 -12.73
CA LEU A 23 -8.15 -35.04 -12.33
C LEU A 23 -9.11 -36.23 -12.24
N LEU A 24 -10.37 -35.99 -11.85
CA LEU A 24 -11.42 -37.00 -11.78
C LEU A 24 -12.10 -37.30 -13.14
N GLY A 25 -11.69 -36.62 -14.21
CA GLY A 25 -12.25 -36.84 -15.55
C GLY A 25 -13.64 -36.26 -15.76
N PHE A 26 -14.09 -35.31 -14.94
CA PHE A 26 -15.35 -34.62 -15.18
C PHE A 26 -15.24 -33.73 -16.42
N THR A 27 -16.21 -33.86 -17.33
CA THR A 27 -16.34 -33.00 -18.51
C THR A 27 -17.05 -31.68 -18.18
N GLU A 28 -17.86 -31.66 -17.11
CA GLU A 28 -18.62 -30.50 -16.65
C GLU A 28 -18.57 -30.40 -15.12
N VAL A 29 -18.61 -29.17 -14.61
CA VAL A 29 -18.61 -28.88 -13.17
C VAL A 29 -19.60 -27.75 -12.86
N PRO A 30 -20.24 -27.76 -11.68
CA PRO A 30 -21.13 -26.67 -11.28
C PRO A 30 -20.34 -25.39 -11.01
N VAL A 31 -20.82 -24.28 -11.58
CA VAL A 31 -20.22 -22.95 -11.43
C VAL A 31 -21.27 -21.93 -11.01
N ILE A 32 -20.83 -20.87 -10.34
CA ILE A 32 -21.59 -19.64 -10.16
C ILE A 32 -20.96 -18.58 -11.05
N VAL A 33 -21.79 -17.78 -11.73
CA VAL A 33 -21.33 -16.68 -12.58
C VAL A 33 -21.61 -15.35 -11.88
N ALA A 34 -20.56 -14.56 -11.70
CA ALA A 34 -20.57 -13.21 -11.14
C ALA A 34 -21.09 -12.19 -12.18
N ARG A 35 -22.38 -12.30 -12.52
CA ARG A 35 -22.98 -11.48 -13.58
C ARG A 35 -23.01 -10.00 -13.23
N GLY A 36 -22.56 -9.17 -14.17
CA GLY A 36 -22.60 -7.71 -14.05
C GLY A 36 -21.58 -7.14 -13.08
N TRP A 37 -20.60 -7.95 -12.64
CA TRP A 37 -19.52 -7.44 -11.80
C TRP A 37 -18.58 -6.55 -12.60
N THR A 38 -18.22 -5.41 -12.02
CA THR A 38 -17.19 -4.54 -12.57
C THR A 38 -15.82 -5.22 -12.44
N ASP A 39 -14.84 -4.76 -13.23
CA ASP A 39 -13.49 -5.32 -13.14
C ASP A 39 -12.87 -5.09 -11.76
N GLN A 40 -13.16 -3.96 -11.13
CA GLN A 40 -12.76 -3.70 -9.73
C GLN A 40 -13.35 -4.73 -8.76
N GLN A 41 -14.64 -5.06 -8.88
CA GLN A 41 -15.28 -6.07 -8.03
C GLN A 41 -14.66 -7.47 -8.23
N LYS A 42 -14.35 -7.84 -9.48
CA LYS A 42 -13.66 -9.09 -9.79
C LYS A 42 -12.27 -9.14 -9.15
N ARG A 43 -11.46 -8.08 -9.31
CA ARG A 43 -10.11 -8.00 -8.73
C ARG A 43 -10.15 -8.03 -7.20
N ALA A 44 -11.00 -7.21 -6.57
CA ALA A 44 -11.18 -7.19 -5.13
C ALA A 44 -11.56 -8.57 -4.56
N TYR A 45 -12.44 -9.30 -5.24
CA TYR A 45 -12.82 -10.65 -4.82
C TYR A 45 -11.68 -11.67 -4.95
N VAL A 46 -10.88 -11.60 -6.02
CA VAL A 46 -9.70 -12.46 -6.17
C VAL A 46 -8.71 -12.20 -5.03
N ILE A 47 -8.47 -10.94 -4.67
CA ILE A 47 -7.63 -10.57 -3.53
C ILE A 47 -8.19 -11.18 -2.23
N ALA A 48 -9.50 -11.04 -2.00
CA ALA A 48 -10.16 -11.60 -0.82
C ALA A 48 -10.08 -13.15 -0.76
N ASP A 49 -10.35 -13.86 -1.86
CA ASP A 49 -10.31 -15.32 -1.93
C ASP A 49 -8.89 -15.86 -1.70
N ASN A 50 -7.89 -15.23 -2.33
CA ASN A 50 -6.50 -15.65 -2.19
C ASN A 50 -5.98 -15.41 -0.76
N ARG A 51 -6.43 -14.34 -0.10
CA ARG A 51 -6.08 -14.07 1.31
C ARG A 51 -6.63 -15.13 2.27
N LEU A 52 -7.86 -15.59 2.07
CA LEU A 52 -8.47 -16.66 2.89
C LEU A 52 -7.70 -17.98 2.82
N THR A 53 -6.78 -18.13 1.86
CA THR A 53 -6.02 -19.36 1.65
C THR A 53 -4.69 -19.41 2.41
N ASP A 54 -4.36 -18.37 3.21
CA ASP A 54 -3.34 -18.30 4.29
C ASP A 54 -1.95 -18.91 3.97
N ALA A 55 -1.56 -18.95 2.69
CA ALA A 55 -0.30 -19.49 2.20
C ALA A 55 0.32 -18.57 1.15
N SER A 56 0.30 -17.27 1.44
CA SER A 56 0.60 -16.27 0.44
C SER A 56 2.04 -15.77 0.54
N ASP A 57 2.91 -16.31 -0.32
CA ASP A 57 4.02 -15.55 -0.88
C ASP A 57 3.42 -14.50 -1.85
N TRP A 58 2.70 -13.50 -1.32
CA TRP A 58 2.33 -12.37 -2.16
C TRP A 58 3.59 -11.59 -2.51
N ASP A 59 3.66 -11.14 -3.75
CA ASP A 59 4.54 -10.03 -4.09
C ASP A 59 3.87 -8.76 -3.55
N ASP A 60 4.36 -8.29 -2.40
CA ASP A 60 3.82 -7.10 -1.70
C ASP A 60 3.77 -5.88 -2.63
N GLU A 61 4.68 -5.78 -3.60
CA GLU A 61 4.69 -4.67 -4.57
C GLU A 61 3.53 -4.79 -5.57
N MET A 62 3.28 -6.00 -6.09
CA MET A 62 2.15 -6.24 -6.99
C MET A 62 0.81 -6.05 -6.25
N LEU A 63 0.73 -6.50 -5.00
CA LEU A 63 -0.45 -6.31 -4.16
C LEU A 63 -0.70 -4.83 -3.88
N ARG A 64 0.35 -4.06 -3.59
CA ARG A 64 0.27 -2.61 -3.38
C ARG A 64 -0.31 -1.90 -4.61
N LEU A 65 0.20 -2.20 -5.80
CA LEU A 65 -0.28 -1.60 -7.06
C LEU A 65 -1.76 -1.89 -7.30
N GLU A 66 -2.18 -3.15 -7.17
CA GLU A 66 -3.58 -3.54 -7.34
C GLU A 66 -4.52 -2.83 -6.34
N LEU A 67 -4.08 -2.66 -5.10
CA LEU A 67 -4.85 -1.94 -4.08
C LEU A 67 -4.88 -0.43 -4.33
N ALA A 68 -3.78 0.16 -4.80
CA ALA A 68 -3.72 1.58 -5.18
C ALA A 68 -4.71 1.88 -6.31
N ASP A 69 -4.74 1.05 -7.36
CA ASP A 69 -5.70 1.17 -8.47
C ASP A 69 -7.15 1.05 -8.01
N LEU A 70 -7.43 0.19 -7.02
CA LEU A 70 -8.76 0.05 -6.43
C LEU A 70 -9.16 1.31 -5.64
N VAL A 71 -8.23 1.89 -4.87
CA VAL A 71 -8.45 3.14 -4.13
C VAL A 71 -8.70 4.31 -5.08
N GLU A 72 -7.85 4.47 -6.11
CA GLU A 72 -8.01 5.52 -7.12
C GLU A 72 -9.35 5.38 -7.86
N GLY A 73 -9.76 4.13 -8.10
CA GLY A 73 -11.05 3.78 -8.66
C GLY A 73 -12.27 4.00 -7.75
N GLY A 74 -12.07 4.46 -6.50
CA GLY A 74 -13.14 4.71 -5.52
C GLY A 74 -13.72 3.44 -4.88
N PHE A 75 -13.00 2.31 -4.96
CA PHE A 75 -13.46 1.04 -4.39
C PHE A 75 -13.19 0.98 -2.88
N GLU A 76 -14.15 0.45 -2.13
CA GLU A 76 -14.03 0.31 -0.68
C GLU A 76 -13.13 -0.90 -0.32
N ILE A 77 -11.86 -0.63 -0.01
CA ILE A 77 -10.85 -1.67 0.25
C ILE A 77 -11.19 -2.57 1.44
N ALA A 78 -11.96 -2.08 2.42
CA ALA A 78 -12.42 -2.88 3.55
C ALA A 78 -13.17 -4.17 3.10
N LEU A 79 -13.77 -4.18 1.91
CA LEU A 79 -14.45 -5.35 1.34
C LEU A 79 -13.49 -6.47 0.89
N THR A 80 -12.21 -6.16 0.68
CA THR A 80 -11.17 -7.16 0.36
C THR A 80 -10.73 -7.97 1.59
N GLY A 81 -11.12 -7.53 2.79
CA GLY A 81 -10.66 -8.11 4.05
C GLY A 81 -9.29 -7.59 4.50
N ILE A 82 -8.71 -6.61 3.79
CA ILE A 82 -7.48 -5.91 4.21
C ILE A 82 -7.82 -4.84 5.24
N ILE A 83 -7.13 -4.90 6.39
CA ILE A 83 -7.32 -3.95 7.48
C ILE A 83 -6.38 -2.75 7.31
N GLU A 84 -6.71 -1.65 7.97
CA GLU A 84 -5.99 -0.36 7.89
C GLU A 84 -4.49 -0.48 8.26
N ASP A 85 -4.17 -1.27 9.29
CA ASP A 85 -2.79 -1.58 9.68
C ASP A 85 -1.98 -2.23 8.54
N GLU A 86 -2.62 -3.05 7.70
CA GLU A 86 -1.95 -3.72 6.57
C GLU A 86 -1.81 -2.78 5.37
N LEU A 87 -2.80 -1.93 5.10
CA LEU A 87 -2.69 -0.89 4.09
C LEU A 87 -1.53 0.06 4.40
N SER A 88 -1.39 0.42 5.67
CA SER A 88 -0.29 1.24 6.16
C SER A 88 1.07 0.56 5.96
N ARG A 89 1.16 -0.76 6.19
CA ARG A 89 2.39 -1.53 5.92
C ARG A 89 2.72 -1.60 4.43
N LEU A 90 1.71 -1.73 3.58
CA LEU A 90 1.86 -1.77 2.12
C LEU A 90 2.02 -0.37 1.52
N SER A 91 1.95 0.70 2.32
CA SER A 91 1.99 2.10 1.84
C SER A 91 0.93 2.42 0.78
N VAL A 92 -0.23 1.76 0.84
CA VAL A 92 -1.35 2.00 -0.08
C VAL A 92 -2.13 3.22 0.41
N GLY A 93 -2.39 4.19 -0.47
CA GLY A 93 -3.11 5.43 -0.13
C GLY A 93 -2.22 6.52 0.50
N VAL A 94 -0.97 6.19 0.82
CA VAL A 94 0.09 7.17 0.99
C VAL A 94 0.57 7.51 -0.41
N SER A 95 0.19 8.68 -0.92
CA SER A 95 0.85 9.22 -2.12
C SER A 95 2.34 9.07 -1.89
N GLU A 96 3.02 8.42 -2.84
CA GLU A 96 4.48 8.34 -2.87
C GLU A 96 5.05 9.73 -2.56
N LEU A 97 6.24 9.75 -1.96
CA LEU A 97 6.98 10.91 -1.44
C LEU A 97 7.15 12.10 -2.44
N GLU A 98 6.53 12.03 -3.62
CA GLU A 98 6.39 13.05 -4.65
C GLU A 98 5.70 14.35 -4.18
N GLN A 99 5.01 14.36 -3.03
CA GLN A 99 4.34 15.56 -2.51
C GLN A 99 5.09 16.26 -1.37
N MET A 100 6.32 15.85 -1.06
CA MET A 100 7.14 16.64 -0.14
C MET A 100 7.63 17.89 -0.87
N PRO A 101 7.41 19.10 -0.34
CA PRO A 101 7.88 20.30 -1.01
C PRO A 101 9.40 20.24 -1.16
N GLU A 102 9.89 20.45 -2.38
CA GLU A 102 11.31 20.72 -2.60
C GLU A 102 11.70 21.93 -1.75
N LEU A 103 12.62 21.72 -0.81
CA LEU A 103 13.10 22.79 0.05
C LEU A 103 14.23 23.52 -0.68
N PRO A 104 14.15 24.86 -0.86
CA PRO A 104 15.17 25.62 -1.57
C PRO A 104 16.56 25.42 -0.97
N ASP A 105 17.54 25.14 -1.82
CA ASP A 105 18.95 24.88 -1.48
C ASP A 105 19.88 26.09 -1.78
N GLY A 106 19.30 27.29 -1.89
CA GLY A 106 20.00 28.55 -2.16
C GLY A 106 20.61 29.25 -0.95
N ASP A 107 21.39 30.31 -1.24
CA ASP A 107 22.26 31.03 -0.29
C ASP A 107 21.53 31.43 1.00
N ARG A 108 22.16 31.04 2.12
CA ARG A 108 21.53 30.92 3.43
C ARG A 108 21.55 32.27 4.14
N SER A 109 20.62 33.15 3.77
CA SER A 109 20.33 34.35 4.55
C SER A 109 18.91 34.87 4.26
N PRO A 110 18.18 35.31 5.30
CA PRO A 110 18.52 35.27 6.72
C PRO A 110 18.13 33.93 7.38
N PHE A 111 19.03 33.38 8.21
CA PHE A 111 18.71 32.25 9.09
C PHE A 111 17.65 32.66 10.10
N ARG A 112 16.74 31.73 10.41
CA ARG A 112 15.77 31.87 11.50
C ARG A 112 15.81 30.61 12.35
N ASP A 113 16.12 30.80 13.62
CA ASP A 113 16.01 29.74 14.61
C ASP A 113 14.58 29.72 15.16
N MET A 114 14.00 28.53 15.26
CA MET A 114 12.69 28.33 15.86
C MET A 114 12.81 27.23 16.91
N THR A 115 12.46 27.58 18.15
CA THR A 115 12.47 26.64 19.29
C THR A 115 11.04 26.38 19.71
N PHE A 116 10.71 25.11 19.93
CA PHE A 116 9.43 24.66 20.47
C PHE A 116 9.69 23.57 21.52
N ILE A 117 8.75 23.43 22.44
CA ILE A 117 8.83 22.41 23.50
C ILE A 117 8.17 21.14 22.99
N LEU A 118 8.91 20.03 23.08
CA LEU A 118 8.43 18.69 22.76
C LEU A 118 8.10 17.92 24.03
N TYR A 119 6.95 17.26 24.05
CA TYR A 119 6.58 16.32 25.10
C TYR A 119 7.14 14.93 24.79
N GLY A 120 7.22 14.06 25.80
CA GLY A 120 8.06 12.84 25.79
C GLY A 120 8.00 12.00 24.52
N GLU A 121 6.81 11.64 24.03
CA GLU A 121 6.68 10.85 22.81
C GLU A 121 7.12 11.62 21.55
N GLN A 122 6.78 12.91 21.47
CA GLN A 122 7.13 13.78 20.34
C GLN A 122 8.65 13.94 20.21
N PHE A 123 9.36 14.03 21.35
CA PHE A 123 10.81 14.09 21.36
C PHE A 123 11.44 12.87 20.69
N GLY A 124 10.99 11.67 21.05
CA GLY A 124 11.50 10.43 20.48
C GLY A 124 11.25 10.31 18.97
N ILE A 125 10.15 10.87 18.46
CA ILE A 125 9.86 10.91 17.01
C ILE A 125 10.87 11.79 16.30
N VAL A 126 11.03 13.03 16.78
CA VAL A 126 11.93 14.01 16.17
C VAL A 126 13.38 13.53 16.23
N GLU A 127 13.81 12.93 17.35
CA GLU A 127 15.15 12.37 17.51
C GLU A 127 15.44 11.25 16.50
N ARG A 128 14.52 10.28 16.34
CA ARG A 128 14.69 9.20 15.36
C ARG A 128 14.69 9.71 13.92
N ALA A 129 13.83 10.68 13.61
CA ALA A 129 13.77 11.30 12.29
C ALA A 129 15.08 12.01 11.94
N ILE A 130 15.63 12.79 12.87
CA ILE A 130 16.93 13.47 12.70
C ILE A 130 18.06 12.44 12.52
N ALA A 131 18.08 11.36 13.32
CA ALA A 131 19.09 10.32 13.19
C ALA A 131 19.05 9.62 11.82
N LYS A 132 17.87 9.40 11.25
CA LYS A 132 17.69 8.85 9.89
C LYS A 132 18.20 9.79 8.81
N ALA A 133 17.96 11.10 8.96
CA ALA A 133 18.40 12.13 8.03
C ALA A 133 19.92 12.35 8.02
N THR A 134 20.65 11.84 9.03
CA THR A 134 22.11 11.97 9.14
C THR A 134 22.87 10.86 8.38
N LYS A 135 22.16 9.94 7.70
CA LYS A 135 22.78 8.89 6.88
C LYS A 135 23.42 9.47 5.60
N PRO A 136 24.46 8.82 5.04
CA PRO A 136 25.17 9.31 3.87
C PRO A 136 24.24 9.56 2.67
N HIS A 137 24.57 10.61 1.93
CA HIS A 137 23.86 11.15 0.78
C HIS A 137 23.39 10.06 -0.20
N ASP A 138 22.07 9.89 -0.30
CA ASP A 138 21.44 9.24 -1.45
C ASP A 138 21.53 10.20 -2.64
N PRO A 139 22.18 9.82 -3.76
CA PRO A 139 22.35 10.67 -4.93
C PRO A 139 21.02 11.06 -5.60
N ASP A 140 19.96 10.30 -5.36
CA ASP A 140 18.62 10.56 -5.90
C ASP A 140 17.76 11.42 -4.95
N ASN A 141 18.29 11.82 -3.78
CA ASN A 141 17.57 12.69 -2.86
C ASN A 141 17.54 14.14 -3.37
N PRO A 142 16.35 14.71 -3.64
CA PRO A 142 16.21 16.09 -4.11
C PRO A 142 16.72 17.12 -3.09
N ASN A 143 16.83 16.75 -1.81
CA ASN A 143 17.28 17.62 -0.74
C ASN A 143 18.75 17.41 -0.38
N ARG A 144 19.57 18.38 -0.78
CA ARG A 144 21.03 18.36 -0.57
C ARG A 144 21.46 18.84 0.81
N SER A 145 20.54 19.38 1.63
CA SER A 145 20.85 19.96 2.94
C SER A 145 20.53 19.00 4.09
N PRO A 146 21.42 18.86 5.10
CA PRO A 146 21.11 18.05 6.29
C PRO A 146 19.85 18.51 7.04
N GLN A 147 19.61 19.83 7.11
CA GLN A 147 18.45 20.41 7.78
C GLN A 147 17.15 20.10 7.05
N GLY A 148 17.15 20.22 5.73
CA GLY A 148 15.99 19.88 4.92
C GLY A 148 15.69 18.38 4.95
N ASN A 149 16.73 17.53 4.94
CA ASN A 149 16.56 16.08 5.14
C ASN A 149 15.95 15.75 6.50
N ALA A 150 16.36 16.46 7.55
CA ALA A 150 15.77 16.29 8.87
C ALA A 150 14.29 16.73 8.90
N LEU A 151 13.96 17.87 8.30
CA LEU A 151 12.58 18.35 8.22
C LEU A 151 11.70 17.35 7.45
N ALA A 152 12.22 16.83 6.34
CA ALA A 152 11.51 15.84 5.54
C ALA A 152 11.24 14.54 6.34
N ALA A 153 12.26 14.01 7.01
CA ALA A 153 12.11 12.82 7.84
C ALA A 153 11.10 13.02 8.99
N ILE A 154 11.05 14.21 9.59
CA ILE A 154 10.08 14.54 10.66
C ILE A 154 8.65 14.51 10.10
N CYS A 155 8.42 15.12 8.94
CA CYS A 155 7.10 15.12 8.30
C CYS A 155 6.65 13.70 7.92
N ALA A 156 7.55 12.88 7.37
CA ALA A 156 7.26 11.50 6.99
C ALA A 156 6.86 10.64 8.20
N GLU A 157 7.61 10.72 9.30
CA GLU A 157 7.28 10.01 10.55
C GLU A 157 5.96 10.48 11.18
N TYR A 158 5.60 11.75 11.01
CA TYR A 158 4.34 12.29 11.52
C TYR A 158 3.14 11.87 10.68
N LEU A 159 3.24 11.93 9.34
CA LEU A 159 2.18 11.50 8.43
C LEU A 159 1.89 10.01 8.57
N GLY A 160 2.92 9.16 8.75
CA GLY A 160 2.74 7.74 9.02
C GLY A 160 2.13 7.39 10.39
N ARG A 161 1.80 8.37 11.22
CA ARG A 161 1.15 8.21 12.54
C ARG A 161 -0.25 8.82 12.63
N VAL A 162 -0.60 9.71 11.69
CA VAL A 162 -1.92 10.38 11.64
C VAL A 162 -2.89 9.63 10.71
N ALA A 163 -2.38 8.63 9.98
CA ALA A 163 -3.15 7.58 9.33
C ALA A 163 -3.42 6.44 10.32
#